data_AF-A0A8X6LYD5-F1
#
_entry.id   AF-A0A8X6LYD5-F1
#
_cell.length_a   1.000
_cell.length_b   1.000
_cell.length_c   1.000
_cell.angle_alpha   90.00
_cell.angle_beta   90.00
_cell.angle_gamma   90.00
#
_symmetry.space_group_name_H-M   'P 1'
#
loop_
_entity.id
_entity.type
_entity.pdbx_description
1 polymer ?
#
loop_
_entity_poly.entity_id
_entity_poly.type
_entity_poly.pdbx_seq_one_letter_code
_entity_poly.pdbx_strand_id
1 'polypeptide(L)'
;MAVFWAAILDRINGVSKSLQKKTIELRTAVDLLKSLLDFLISQRELFDDYETKANEKTDTQYSDENQRVRKRKRHHDDGPAKEVVLRGKEKLKVDTYLPVLDMLCT
;
A
#
# COMPACT_ATOMS: atom_id res chain seq x y z
N MET A 1 -0.37 0.36 8.71
CA MET A 1 0.32 1.28 7.76
C MET A 1 1.73 1.69 8.16
N ALA A 2 2.04 1.94 9.44
CA ALA A 2 3.40 2.34 9.83
C ALA A 2 4.49 1.33 9.45
N VAL A 3 4.24 0.03 9.65
CA VAL A 3 5.18 -1.05 9.27
C VAL A 3 5.47 -1.04 7.76
N PHE A 4 4.44 -0.84 6.94
CA PHE A 4 4.55 -0.72 5.49
C PHE A 4 5.38 0.50 5.07
N TRP A 5 5.07 1.68 5.62
CA TRP A 5 5.81 2.90 5.31
C TRP A 5 7.27 2.82 5.74
N ALA A 6 7.57 2.21 6.89
CA ALA A 6 8.95 1.98 7.31
C ALA A 6 9.73 1.19 6.26
N ALA A 7 9.18 0.06 5.79
CA ALA A 7 9.83 -0.77 4.78
C ALA A 7 10.08 -0.02 3.45
N ILE A 8 9.09 0.73 2.97
CA ILE A 8 9.23 1.53 1.74
C ILE A 8 10.29 2.61 1.90
N LEU A 9 10.18 3.43 2.95
CA LEU A 9 11.05 4.58 3.15
C LEU A 9 12.50 4.14 3.39
N ASP A 10 12.72 3.03 4.12
CA ASP A 10 14.05 2.49 4.34
C ASP A 10 14.70 2.04 3.03
N ARG A 11 13.95 1.34 2.16
CA ARG A 11 14.48 0.88 0.87
C ARG A 11 14.78 2.04 -0.06
N ILE A 12 13.87 3.02 -0.17
CA ILE A 12 14.07 4.22 -1.00
C ILE A 12 15.28 5.02 -0.49
N ASN A 13 15.40 5.22 0.81
CA ASN A 13 16.52 5.94 1.41
C ASN A 13 17.86 5.24 1.14
N GLY A 14 17.91 3.90 1.26
CA GLY A 14 19.10 3.11 0.95
C GLY A 14 19.57 3.26 -0.51
N VAL A 15 18.63 3.24 -1.46
CA VAL A 15 18.91 3.49 -2.88
C VAL A 15 19.34 4.93 -3.11
N SER A 16 18.63 5.91 -2.54
CA SER A 16 18.96 7.34 -2.65
C SER A 16 20.38 7.65 -2.17
N LYS A 17 20.77 7.15 -0.99
CA LYS A 17 22.13 7.28 -0.47
C LYS A 17 23.17 6.63 -1.38
N SER A 18 22.83 5.52 -2.02
CA SER A 18 23.74 4.82 -2.94
C SER A 18 23.93 5.61 -4.24
N LEU A 19 22.85 6.16 -4.80
CA LEU A 19 22.87 6.98 -6.01
C LEU A 19 23.66 8.28 -5.84
N GLN A 20 23.68 8.85 -4.63
CA GLN A 20 24.41 10.10 -4.34
C GLN A 20 25.92 9.89 -4.12
N LYS A 21 26.45 8.66 -4.24
CA LYS A 21 27.89 8.41 -4.14
C LYS A 21 28.62 9.01 -5.34
N LYS A 22 29.66 9.80 -5.10
CA LYS A 22 30.49 10.43 -6.15
C LYS A 22 31.14 9.45 -7.12
N THR A 23 31.33 8.21 -6.69
CA THR A 23 32.02 7.14 -7.44
C THR A 23 31.05 6.14 -8.08
N ILE A 24 29.75 6.46 -8.17
CA ILE A 24 28.79 5.51 -8.71
C ILE A 24 28.96 5.36 -10.23
N GLU A 25 29.03 4.12 -10.68
CA GLU A 25 28.97 3.79 -12.10
C GLU A 25 27.53 3.87 -12.60
N LEU A 26 27.35 4.39 -13.82
CA LEU A 26 26.02 4.55 -14.43
C LEU A 26 25.24 3.22 -14.47
N ARG A 27 25.91 2.11 -14.80
CA ARG A 27 25.29 0.79 -14.84
C ARG A 27 24.73 0.39 -13.47
N THR A 28 25.53 0.54 -12.43
CA THR A 28 25.13 0.28 -11.04
C THR A 28 23.96 1.17 -10.61
N ALA A 29 23.94 2.44 -11.03
CA ALA A 29 22.82 3.34 -10.75
C ALA A 29 21.51 2.85 -11.38
N VAL A 30 21.56 2.40 -12.64
CA VAL A 30 20.39 1.83 -13.34
C VAL A 30 19.92 0.55 -12.66
N ASP A 31 20.85 -0.34 -12.29
CA ASP A 31 20.50 -1.61 -11.63
C ASP A 31 19.89 -1.39 -10.25
N LEU A 32 20.34 -0.37 -9.50
CA LEU A 32 19.72 0.03 -8.22
C LEU A 32 18.29 0.53 -8.40
N LEU A 33 18.02 1.33 -9.44
CA LEU A 33 16.67 1.83 -9.72
C LEU A 33 15.73 0.70 -10.17
N LYS A 34 16.20 -0.23 -11.01
CA LYS A 34 15.44 -1.43 -11.38
C LYS A 34 15.11 -2.29 -10.17
N SER A 35 16.11 -2.54 -9.31
CA SER A 35 15.89 -3.30 -8.07
C SER A 35 14.92 -2.60 -7.10
N LEU A 36 14.89 -1.26 -7.09
CA LEU A 36 13.90 -0.51 -6.33
C LEU A 36 12.48 -0.71 -6.89
N LEU A 37 12.33 -0.65 -8.22
CA LEU A 37 11.06 -0.88 -8.88
C LEU A 37 10.54 -2.31 -8.64
N ASP A 38 11.40 -3.33 -8.81
CA ASP A 38 11.06 -4.73 -8.54
C ASP A 38 10.63 -4.94 -7.08
N PHE A 39 11.32 -4.26 -6.16
CA PHE A 39 10.93 -4.26 -4.75
C PHE A 39 9.53 -3.66 -4.55
N LEU A 40 9.22 -2.50 -5.14
CA LEU A 40 7.91 -1.86 -5.01
C LEU A 40 6.78 -2.71 -5.60
N ILE A 41 7.01 -3.32 -6.78
CA ILE A 41 6.04 -4.22 -7.41
C ILE A 41 5.77 -5.43 -6.53
N SER A 42 6.82 -6.05 -5.96
CA SER A 42 6.65 -7.21 -5.07
C SER A 42 5.93 -6.86 -3.77
N GLN A 43 5.88 -5.58 -3.37
CA GLN A 43 5.09 -5.20 -2.20
C GLN A 43 3.62 -5.46 -2.39
N ARG A 44 3.07 -5.38 -3.62
CA ARG A 44 1.63 -5.47 -3.88
C ARG A 44 0.95 -6.72 -3.29
N GLU A 45 1.67 -7.83 -3.22
CA GLU A 45 1.18 -9.11 -2.71
C GLU A 45 1.41 -9.29 -1.19
N LEU A 46 2.12 -8.37 -0.53
CA LEU A 46 2.54 -8.50 0.88
C LEU A 46 1.61 -7.77 1.87
N PHE A 47 0.41 -7.39 1.45
CA PHE A 47 -0.53 -6.67 2.32
C PHE A 47 -0.81 -7.44 3.63
N ASP A 48 -1.09 -8.74 3.52
CA ASP A 48 -1.46 -9.59 4.65
C ASP A 48 -0.29 -9.72 5.66
N ASP A 49 0.94 -9.76 5.17
CA ASP A 49 2.15 -9.78 6.00
C ASP A 49 2.30 -8.47 6.78
N TYR A 50 2.03 -7.33 6.14
CA TYR A 50 2.09 -6.02 6.78
C TYR A 50 0.98 -5.82 7.81
N GLU A 51 -0.22 -6.34 7.53
CA GLU A 51 -1.33 -6.37 8.48
C GLU A 51 -0.97 -7.20 9.71
N THR A 52 -0.45 -8.42 9.51
CA THR A 52 -0.03 -9.32 10.59
C THR A 52 1.03 -8.67 11.48
N LYS A 53 2.10 -8.12 10.89
CA LYS A 53 3.17 -7.41 11.63
C LYS A 53 2.68 -6.15 12.34
N ALA A 54 1.61 -5.52 11.86
CA ALA A 54 1.02 -4.37 12.54
C ALA A 54 0.21 -4.82 13.76
N ASN A 55 -0.59 -5.87 13.61
CA ASN A 55 -1.41 -6.44 14.68
C ASN A 55 -0.57 -7.01 15.84
N GLU A 56 0.63 -7.52 15.56
CA GLU A 56 1.59 -7.90 16.61
C GLU A 56 2.03 -6.73 17.50
N LYS A 57 1.97 -5.49 16.98
CA LYS A 57 2.39 -4.28 17.70
C LYS A 57 1.23 -3.56 18.39
N THR A 58 0.01 -3.79 17.96
CA THR A 58 -1.19 -3.11 18.44
C THR A 58 -2.39 -4.05 18.38
N ASP A 59 -3.04 -4.27 19.52
CA ASP A 59 -4.24 -5.10 19.63
C ASP A 59 -5.50 -4.25 19.31
N THR A 60 -5.63 -3.84 18.06
CA THR A 60 -6.69 -2.92 17.62
C THR A 60 -7.43 -3.44 16.41
N GLN A 61 -8.76 -3.45 16.48
CA GLN A 61 -9.63 -3.74 15.34
C GLN A 61 -9.81 -2.52 14.44
N TYR A 62 -10.30 -2.75 13.22
CA TYR A 62 -10.61 -1.66 12.31
C TYR A 62 -11.77 -0.82 12.85
N SER A 63 -11.60 0.50 12.86
CA SER A 63 -12.56 1.43 13.48
C SER A 63 -13.93 1.45 12.79
N ASP A 64 -14.03 0.99 11.54
CA ASP A 64 -15.25 0.97 10.74
C ASP A 64 -15.87 -0.42 10.57
N GLU A 65 -15.28 -1.48 11.13
CA GLU A 65 -15.88 -2.82 11.15
C GLU A 65 -17.23 -2.80 11.88
N ASN A 66 -17.29 -2.15 13.04
CA ASN A 66 -18.47 -2.12 13.91
C ASN A 66 -19.41 -0.92 13.68
N GLN A 67 -19.16 -0.09 12.65
CA GLN A 67 -20.01 1.08 12.37
C GLN A 67 -21.24 0.73 11.53
N ARG A 68 -22.40 1.34 11.82
CA ARG A 68 -23.63 1.10 11.04
C ARG A 68 -23.45 1.48 9.55
N VAL A 69 -23.82 0.58 8.63
CA VAL A 69 -23.84 0.88 7.19
C VAL A 69 -24.99 1.82 6.89
N ARG A 70 -24.70 3.02 6.38
CA ARG A 70 -25.73 3.93 5.84
C ARG A 70 -26.07 3.47 4.43
N LYS A 71 -27.29 2.96 4.21
CA LYS A 71 -27.79 2.61 2.87
C LYS A 71 -28.19 3.88 2.11
N ARG A 72 -27.69 4.05 0.89
CA ARG A 72 -28.15 5.11 -0.02
C ARG A 72 -29.60 4.84 -0.46
N LYS A 73 -30.39 5.90 -0.70
CA LYS A 73 -31.66 5.76 -1.43
C LYS A 73 -31.35 5.39 -2.89
N ARG A 74 -31.99 4.34 -3.39
CA ARG A 74 -31.89 3.91 -4.79
C ARG A 74 -32.91 4.63 -5.64
N HIS A 75 -32.50 5.08 -6.82
CA HIS A 75 -33.40 5.58 -7.86
C HIS A 75 -33.76 4.43 -8.82
N HIS A 76 -34.85 4.59 -9.57
CA HIS A 76 -35.34 3.58 -10.50
C HIS A 76 -34.29 3.19 -11.56
N ASP A 77 -33.40 4.12 -11.93
CA ASP A 77 -32.38 3.94 -12.97
C ASP A 77 -31.03 3.40 -12.44
N ASP A 78 -30.87 3.18 -11.13
CA ASP A 78 -29.60 2.73 -10.52
C ASP A 78 -29.22 1.26 -10.86
N GLY A 79 -30.06 0.54 -11.60
CA GLY A 79 -29.85 -0.87 -11.98
C GLY A 79 -29.87 -1.86 -10.80
N PRO A 80 -29.75 -3.17 -11.06
CA PRO A 80 -29.87 -4.21 -10.02
C PRO A 80 -28.60 -4.38 -9.17
N ALA A 81 -27.49 -3.72 -9.52
CA ALA A 81 -26.20 -3.91 -8.86
C ALA A 81 -26.26 -3.61 -7.35
N LYS A 82 -25.54 -4.39 -6.55
CA LYS A 82 -25.39 -4.12 -5.11
C LYS A 82 -24.35 -3.03 -4.92
N GLU A 83 -24.61 -2.14 -3.95
CA GLU A 83 -23.64 -1.12 -3.56
C GLU A 83 -22.45 -1.82 -2.90
N VAL A 84 -21.24 -1.59 -3.42
CA VAL A 84 -20.01 -2.13 -2.84
C VAL A 84 -19.60 -1.21 -1.70
N VAL A 85 -19.59 -1.75 -0.48
CA VAL A 85 -19.14 -1.03 0.72
C VAL A 85 -17.90 -1.73 1.24
N LEU A 86 -16.74 -1.17 0.95
CA LEU A 86 -15.46 -1.67 1.47
C LEU A 86 -15.32 -1.28 2.94
N ARG A 87 -14.84 -2.21 3.78
CA ARG A 87 -14.64 -1.99 5.23
C ARG A 87 -13.39 -2.67 5.73
N GLY A 88 -12.91 -2.20 6.88
CA GLY A 88 -11.78 -2.77 7.60
C GLY A 88 -10.60 -3.08 6.69
N LYS A 89 -10.21 -4.35 6.66
CA LYS A 89 -9.12 -4.88 5.84
C LYS A 89 -9.23 -4.50 4.36
N GLU A 90 -10.37 -4.77 3.72
CA GLU A 90 -10.55 -4.55 2.28
C GLU A 90 -10.48 -3.06 1.94
N LYS A 91 -11.08 -2.20 2.77
CA LYS A 91 -11.02 -0.76 2.58
C LYS A 91 -9.60 -0.24 2.70
N LEU A 92 -8.87 -0.66 3.73
CA LEU A 92 -7.48 -0.25 3.90
C LEU A 92 -6.60 -0.71 2.72
N LYS A 93 -6.85 -1.94 2.22
CA LYS A 93 -6.12 -2.49 1.07
C LYS A 93 -6.41 -1.72 -0.22
N VAL A 94 -7.69 -1.52 -0.55
CA VAL A 94 -8.13 -0.97 -1.83
C VAL A 94 -8.03 0.55 -1.87
N ASP A 95 -8.43 1.24 -0.82
CA ASP A 95 -8.51 2.71 -0.83
C ASP A 95 -7.19 3.39 -0.44
N THR A 96 -6.25 2.64 0.17
CA THR A 96 -5.00 3.24 0.67
C THR A 96 -3.76 2.48 0.23
N TYR A 97 -3.68 1.18 0.49
CA TYR A 97 -2.44 0.42 0.24
C TYR A 97 -2.09 0.32 -1.24
N LEU A 98 -3.02 -0.15 -2.07
CA LEU A 98 -2.80 -0.28 -3.52
C LEU A 98 -2.56 1.09 -4.19
N PRO A 99 -3.36 2.14 -3.92
CA PRO A 99 -3.13 3.47 -4.50
C PRO A 99 -1.75 4.06 -4.18
N VAL A 100 -1.22 3.83 -2.97
CA VAL A 100 0.13 4.28 -2.61
C VAL A 100 1.18 3.57 -3.46
N LEU A 101 1.07 2.25 -3.65
CA LEU A 101 2.01 1.49 -4.48
C LEU A 101 1.90 1.87 -5.95
N ASP A 102 0.69 2.04 -6.46
CA ASP A 102 0.44 2.45 -7.85
C ASP A 102 1.13 3.79 -8.13
N MET A 103 0.99 4.78 -7.22
CA MET A 103 1.65 6.09 -7.33
C MET A 103 3.18 6.01 -7.28
N LEU A 104 3.75 5.05 -6.56
CA LEU A 104 5.20 4.88 -6.46
C LEU A 104 5.81 4.11 -7.66
N CYS A 105 4.99 3.35 -8.39
CA CYS A 105 5.44 2.54 -9.52
C CYS A 105 5.21 3.21 -10.89
N THR A 106 4.35 4.23 -10.96
CA THR A 106 4.11 5.09 -12.14
C THR A 106 5.06 6.27 -12.21
#